data_AF-A0AA92U778-F1
#
_entry.id   AF-A0AA92U778-F1
#
_cell.length_a   1.000
_cell.length_b   1.000
_cell.length_c   1.000
_cell.angle_alpha   90.00
_cell.angle_beta   90.00
_cell.angle_gamma   90.00
#
_symmetry.space_group_name_H-M   'P 1'
#
loop_
_entity.id
_entity.type
_entity.pdbx_description
1 polymer ?
#
loop_
_entity_poly.entity_id
_entity_poly.type
_entity_poly.pdbx_seq_one_letter_code
_entity_poly.pdbx_strand_id
1 'polypeptide(L)'
;MVICGTPTGYYLKKLLHGDIDLTSKTKKQGDYHTWVTYRLGEFYLNYAEAAFKYLGSATATSADLPMSADEAVDKIRQRAGMPDFPTSLSNEEWWSKYQNERMVELAFEGHRFWDVRRWKEANKFFKNIQEMKITRNDDGSFTYTRETVQRQWDDKMYLFPIPNDVMLKHEKYGQKWEQNPGW
;
A
#
# COMPACT_ATOMS: atom_id res chain seq x y z
N MET A 1 28.07 13.34 14.98
CA MET A 1 26.99 12.97 15.91
C MET A 1 25.93 12.25 15.10
N VAL A 2 25.82 10.92 15.21
CA VAL A 2 24.75 10.17 14.52
C VAL A 2 23.48 10.40 15.34
N ILE A 3 22.54 11.15 14.78
CA ILE A 3 21.21 11.31 15.38
C ILE A 3 20.48 10.00 15.07
N CYS A 4 20.14 9.20 16.10
CA CYS A 4 19.27 8.04 15.94
C CYS A 4 17.86 8.52 15.57
N GLY A 5 17.62 8.77 14.28
CA GLY A 5 16.34 9.15 13.70
C GLY A 5 15.69 8.00 12.92
N THR A 6 14.57 8.28 12.24
CA THR A 6 13.93 7.30 11.36
C THR A 6 14.81 7.02 10.13
N PRO A 7 14.90 5.77 9.65
CA PRO A 7 15.72 5.46 8.47
C PRO A 7 15.32 6.25 7.22
N THR A 8 14.05 6.64 7.09
CA THR A 8 13.52 7.30 5.90
C THR A 8 13.31 8.81 6.05
N GLY A 9 13.52 9.37 7.24
CA GLY A 9 13.21 10.79 7.52
C GLY A 9 11.72 11.10 7.69
N TYR A 10 10.84 10.10 7.70
CA TYR A 10 9.39 10.26 7.87
C TYR A 10 8.86 9.50 9.09
N TYR A 11 7.72 9.97 9.63
CA TYR A 11 6.96 9.30 10.67
C TYR A 11 5.51 9.06 10.19
N LEU A 12 4.90 7.99 10.70
CA LEU A 12 3.49 7.71 10.46
C LEU A 12 2.61 8.52 11.41
N LYS A 13 1.69 9.31 10.87
CA LYS A 13 0.65 10.00 11.65
C LYS A 13 -0.71 9.30 11.59
N LYS A 14 -0.99 8.56 10.51
CA LYS A 14 -2.24 7.81 10.35
C LYS A 14 -2.42 6.88 11.55
N LEU A 15 -3.66 6.70 12.01
CA LEU A 15 -4.02 5.87 13.16
C LEU A 15 -3.62 6.42 14.55
N LEU A 16 -2.84 7.51 14.63
CA LEU A 16 -2.57 8.17 15.91
C LEU A 16 -3.77 8.99 16.37
N HIS A 17 -4.16 8.81 17.63
CA HIS A 17 -5.21 9.62 18.27
C HIS A 17 -4.65 11.00 18.59
N GLY A 18 -5.28 12.06 18.04
CA GLY A 18 -4.81 13.44 18.19
C GLY A 18 -4.90 14.00 19.62
N ASP A 19 -5.69 13.35 20.47
CA ASP A 19 -5.89 13.70 21.88
C ASP A 19 -4.78 13.17 22.80
N ILE A 20 -3.90 12.31 22.30
CA ILE A 20 -2.79 11.75 23.08
C ILE A 20 -1.71 12.80 23.25
N ASP A 21 -1.35 13.02 24.50
CA ASP A 21 -0.25 13.89 24.90
C ASP A 21 0.75 13.04 25.68
N LEU A 22 2.04 13.14 25.34
CA LEU A 22 3.12 12.40 25.99
C LEU A 22 3.94 13.28 26.93
N THR A 23 3.53 14.52 27.18
CA THR A 23 4.19 15.41 28.14
C THR A 23 4.03 14.89 29.57
N SER A 24 5.01 15.20 30.43
CA SER A 24 5.18 14.59 31.76
C SER A 24 4.06 14.88 32.79
N LYS A 25 3.03 15.67 32.44
CA LYS A 25 1.95 16.07 33.35
C LYS A 25 0.54 15.80 32.83
N THR A 26 0.40 15.19 31.66
CA THR A 26 -0.91 14.86 31.09
C THR A 26 -1.43 13.51 31.62
N LYS A 27 -2.76 13.38 31.69
CA LYS A 27 -3.45 12.13 32.05
C LYS A 27 -3.86 11.31 30.82
N LYS A 28 -3.78 11.88 29.61
CA LYS A 28 -4.15 11.23 28.34
C LYS A 28 -2.91 10.69 27.60
N GLN A 29 -2.20 9.76 28.24
CA GLN A 29 -0.95 9.19 27.70
C GLN A 29 -1.17 7.94 26.83
N GLY A 30 -2.40 7.42 26.77
CA GLY A 30 -2.74 6.25 25.97
C GLY A 30 -4.24 6.14 25.75
N ASP A 31 -4.61 5.42 24.70
CA ASP A 31 -5.99 5.08 24.36
C ASP A 31 -6.00 3.77 23.59
N TYR A 32 -7.15 3.10 23.54
CA TYR A 32 -7.31 1.88 22.76
C TYR A 32 -7.30 2.21 21.26
N HIS A 33 -6.53 1.43 20.52
CA HIS A 33 -6.46 1.57 19.08
C HIS A 33 -7.40 0.56 18.41
N THR A 34 -8.40 1.08 17.66
CA THR A 34 -9.28 0.23 16.85
C THR A 34 -8.67 -0.04 15.50
N TRP A 35 -8.33 -1.31 15.25
CA TRP A 35 -7.81 -1.73 13.95
C TRP A 35 -8.96 -1.93 12.95
N VAL A 36 -9.01 -1.07 11.93
CA VAL A 36 -10.01 -1.18 10.87
C VAL A 36 -9.55 -2.23 9.86
N THR A 37 -10.22 -3.38 9.86
CA THR A 37 -9.89 -4.49 8.95
C THR A 37 -10.55 -4.31 7.58
N TYR A 38 -11.77 -3.78 7.55
CA TYR A 38 -12.52 -3.49 6.33
C TYR A 38 -13.25 -2.16 6.49
N ARG A 39 -13.32 -1.37 5.42
CA ARG A 39 -14.07 -0.11 5.40
C ARG A 39 -14.56 0.24 4.02
N LEU A 40 -15.60 1.06 3.97
CA LEU A 40 -16.30 1.42 2.72
C LEU A 40 -15.36 1.91 1.61
N GLY A 41 -14.29 2.64 1.96
CA GLY A 41 -13.31 3.11 0.98
C GLY A 41 -12.65 2.00 0.17
N GLU A 42 -12.39 0.85 0.80
CA GLU A 42 -11.86 -0.33 0.14
C GLU A 42 -12.88 -0.93 -0.84
N PHE A 43 -14.16 -1.00 -0.46
CA PHE A 43 -15.21 -1.59 -1.29
C PHE A 43 -15.45 -0.80 -2.59
N TYR A 44 -15.41 0.54 -2.55
CA TYR A 44 -15.45 1.35 -3.76
C TYR A 44 -14.26 1.08 -4.68
N LEU A 45 -13.05 0.97 -4.11
CA LEU A 45 -11.85 0.68 -4.89
C LEU A 45 -11.87 -0.76 -5.45
N ASN A 46 -12.36 -1.74 -4.69
CA ASN A 46 -12.52 -3.12 -5.14
C ASN A 46 -13.53 -3.19 -6.30
N TYR A 47 -14.66 -2.48 -6.18
CA TYR A 47 -15.65 -2.36 -7.25
C TYR A 47 -15.06 -1.72 -8.50
N ALA A 48 -14.36 -0.59 -8.36
CA ALA A 48 -13.76 0.12 -9.48
C ALA A 48 -12.77 -0.77 -10.27
N GLU A 49 -11.91 -1.50 -9.56
CA GLU A 49 -10.98 -2.44 -10.22
C GLU A 49 -11.72 -3.58 -10.92
N ALA A 50 -12.72 -4.18 -10.28
CA ALA A 50 -13.49 -5.27 -10.88
C ALA A 50 -14.26 -4.79 -12.13
N ALA A 51 -14.96 -3.66 -12.04
CA ALA A 51 -15.70 -3.07 -13.14
C ALA A 51 -14.76 -2.71 -14.31
N PHE A 52 -13.62 -2.07 -14.03
CA PHE A 52 -12.63 -1.75 -15.05
C PHE A 52 -12.05 -2.99 -15.75
N LYS A 53 -11.68 -4.02 -14.98
CA LYS A 53 -11.13 -5.27 -15.55
C LYS A 53 -12.16 -6.08 -16.33
N TYR A 54 -13.43 -6.02 -15.93
CA TYR A 54 -14.52 -6.76 -16.58
C TYR A 54 -15.02 -6.05 -17.85
N LEU A 55 -15.29 -4.75 -17.78
CA LEU A 55 -15.86 -3.97 -18.88
C LEU A 55 -14.79 -3.41 -19.82
N GLY A 56 -13.52 -3.41 -19.41
CA GLY A 56 -12.38 -2.96 -20.23
C GLY A 56 -12.31 -1.44 -20.44
N SER A 57 -13.09 -0.66 -19.69
CA SER A 57 -13.09 0.80 -19.73
C SER A 57 -13.51 1.37 -18.37
N ALA A 58 -12.94 2.52 -18.01
CA ALA A 58 -13.23 3.20 -16.76
C ALA A 58 -14.63 3.81 -16.69
N THR A 59 -15.17 4.21 -17.86
CA THR A 59 -16.47 4.88 -17.99
C THR A 59 -17.60 3.94 -18.41
N ALA A 60 -17.27 2.68 -18.75
CA ALA A 60 -18.28 1.71 -19.16
C ALA A 60 -19.16 1.30 -17.98
N THR A 61 -20.43 1.05 -18.28
CA THR A 61 -21.42 0.49 -17.35
C THR A 61 -22.19 -0.65 -18.04
N SER A 62 -22.86 -1.47 -17.24
CA SER A 62 -23.79 -2.48 -17.73
C SER A 62 -25.07 -2.47 -16.89
N ALA A 63 -26.10 -3.21 -17.32
CA ALA A 63 -27.34 -3.32 -16.53
C ALA A 63 -27.07 -3.88 -15.11
N ASP A 64 -26.11 -4.79 -14.98
CA ASP A 64 -25.72 -5.39 -13.70
C ASP A 64 -24.70 -4.54 -12.92
N LEU A 65 -23.95 -3.68 -13.61
CA LEU A 65 -22.94 -2.76 -13.06
C LEU A 65 -23.25 -1.33 -13.50
N PRO A 66 -24.25 -0.68 -12.88
CA PRO A 66 -24.73 0.63 -13.32
C PRO A 66 -23.79 1.78 -12.92
N MET A 67 -22.82 1.53 -12.05
CA MET A 67 -21.79 2.50 -11.66
C MET A 67 -20.50 2.20 -12.43
N SER A 68 -19.90 3.21 -13.02
CA SER A 68 -18.63 3.09 -13.70
C SER A 68 -17.46 2.99 -12.70
N ALA A 69 -16.29 2.57 -13.17
CA ALA A 69 -15.10 2.52 -12.33
C ALA A 69 -14.64 3.92 -11.90
N ASP A 70 -14.80 4.92 -12.78
CA ASP A 70 -14.54 6.34 -12.46
C ASP A 70 -15.43 6.82 -11.32
N GLU A 71 -16.75 6.63 -11.44
CA GLU A 71 -17.69 7.08 -10.41
C GLU A 71 -17.38 6.47 -9.02
N ALA A 72 -16.96 5.21 -8.99
CA ALA A 72 -16.58 4.54 -7.76
C ALA A 72 -15.29 5.10 -7.15
N VAL A 73 -14.27 5.38 -7.95
CA VAL A 73 -13.03 6.05 -7.50
C VAL A 73 -13.33 7.48 -7.03
N ASP A 74 -14.18 8.20 -7.75
CA ASP A 74 -14.51 9.58 -7.47
C ASP A 74 -15.25 9.75 -6.14
N LYS A 75 -16.02 8.75 -5.67
CA LYS A 75 -16.55 8.75 -4.28
C LYS A 75 -15.47 8.91 -3.23
N ILE A 76 -14.30 8.31 -3.44
CA ILE A 76 -13.17 8.39 -2.52
C ILE A 76 -12.48 9.74 -2.63
N ARG A 77 -12.26 10.20 -3.87
CA ARG A 77 -11.58 11.45 -4.17
C ARG A 77 -12.35 12.65 -3.67
N GLN A 78 -13.66 12.72 -3.93
CA GLN A 78 -14.55 13.77 -3.45
C GLN A 78 -14.57 13.85 -1.92
N ARG A 79 -14.61 12.70 -1.23
CA ARG A 79 -14.53 12.65 0.24
C ARG A 79 -13.21 13.23 0.75
N ALA A 80 -12.10 12.99 0.03
CA ALA A 80 -10.78 13.52 0.35
C ALA A 80 -10.53 14.95 -0.15
N GLY A 81 -11.51 15.61 -0.79
CA GLY A 81 -11.36 16.95 -1.37
C GLY A 81 -10.48 17.00 -2.63
N MET A 82 -10.32 15.86 -3.31
CA MET A 82 -9.57 15.74 -4.56
C MET A 82 -10.51 15.84 -5.77
N PRO A 83 -10.05 16.41 -6.90
CA PRO A 83 -10.86 16.50 -8.11
C PRO A 83 -11.10 15.11 -8.69
N ASP A 84 -12.22 14.92 -9.39
CA ASP A 84 -12.56 13.66 -10.07
C ASP A 84 -11.49 13.26 -11.12
N PHE A 85 -11.47 11.99 -11.49
CA PHE A 85 -10.60 11.53 -12.58
C PHE A 85 -11.02 12.16 -13.93
N PRO A 86 -10.07 12.58 -14.77
CA PRO A 86 -10.40 12.99 -16.13
C PRO A 86 -10.99 11.80 -16.91
N THR A 87 -12.15 12.02 -17.54
CA THR A 87 -12.81 10.99 -18.38
C THR A 87 -12.06 10.70 -19.69
N SER A 88 -11.03 11.49 -20.01
CA SER A 88 -10.21 11.36 -21.22
C SER A 88 -8.97 10.47 -21.03
N LEU A 89 -8.80 9.83 -19.87
CA LEU A 89 -7.65 8.97 -19.61
C LEU A 89 -7.70 7.72 -20.49
N SER A 90 -6.55 7.31 -21.02
CA SER A 90 -6.39 5.96 -21.56
C SER A 90 -6.51 4.91 -20.46
N ASN A 91 -6.76 3.66 -20.84
CA ASN A 91 -6.87 2.55 -19.88
C ASN A 91 -5.56 2.35 -19.07
N GLU A 92 -4.41 2.55 -19.70
CA GLU A 92 -3.10 2.43 -19.07
C GLU A 92 -2.84 3.55 -18.05
N GLU A 93 -3.20 4.79 -18.41
CA GLU A 93 -3.09 5.95 -17.51
C GLU A 93 -4.07 5.83 -16.34
N TRP A 94 -5.30 5.40 -16.62
CA TRP A 94 -6.31 5.14 -15.60
C TRP A 94 -5.84 4.07 -14.63
N TRP A 95 -5.32 2.94 -15.13
CA TRP A 95 -4.82 1.86 -14.28
C TRP A 95 -3.70 2.34 -13.36
N SER A 96 -2.75 3.11 -13.89
CA SER A 96 -1.64 3.68 -13.12
C SER A 96 -2.14 4.64 -12.02
N LYS A 97 -3.15 5.48 -12.34
CA LYS A 97 -3.79 6.38 -11.38
C LYS A 97 -4.58 5.63 -10.32
N TYR A 98 -5.34 4.60 -10.70
CA TYR A 98 -6.08 3.74 -9.78
C TYR A 98 -5.14 3.06 -8.77
N GLN A 99 -4.02 2.49 -9.23
CA GLN A 99 -3.03 1.86 -8.35
C GLN A 99 -2.46 2.85 -7.32
N ASN A 100 -2.25 4.11 -7.73
CA ASN A 100 -1.84 5.19 -6.84
C ASN A 100 -2.94 5.58 -5.85
N GLU A 101 -4.19 5.73 -6.32
CA GLU A 101 -5.33 6.07 -5.46
C GLU A 101 -5.52 5.01 -4.36
N ARG A 102 -5.50 3.73 -4.75
CA ARG A 102 -5.57 2.61 -3.80
C ARG A 102 -4.41 2.62 -2.81
N MET A 103 -3.20 2.91 -3.27
CA MET A 103 -2.02 3.03 -2.40
C MET A 103 -2.18 4.15 -1.38
N VAL A 104 -2.68 5.32 -1.78
CA VAL A 104 -2.85 6.50 -0.91
C VAL A 104 -3.97 6.25 0.10
N GLU A 105 -5.14 5.85 -0.39
CA GLU A 105 -6.33 5.66 0.43
C GLU A 105 -6.08 4.60 1.53
N LEU A 106 -5.53 3.44 1.14
CA LEU A 106 -5.32 2.28 2.02
C LEU A 106 -3.88 2.20 2.57
N ALA A 107 -3.12 3.31 2.52
CA ALA A 107 -1.76 3.36 3.04
C ALA A 107 -1.72 2.90 4.51
N PHE A 108 -0.80 2.01 4.85
CA PHE A 108 -0.61 1.46 6.20
C PHE A 108 -1.79 0.63 6.76
N GLU A 109 -2.70 0.16 5.90
CA GLU A 109 -3.83 -0.71 6.28
C GLU A 109 -3.64 -2.17 5.82
N GLY A 110 -2.42 -2.59 5.51
CA GLY A 110 -2.11 -3.99 5.15
C GLY A 110 -2.35 -4.37 3.68
N HIS A 111 -2.84 -3.47 2.83
CA HIS A 111 -3.16 -3.79 1.43
C HIS A 111 -1.96 -3.81 0.47
N ARG A 112 -1.05 -2.83 0.58
CA ARG A 112 0.02 -2.60 -0.42
C ARG A 112 0.88 -3.83 -0.71
N PHE A 113 1.17 -4.62 0.32
CA PHE A 113 1.95 -5.86 0.18
C PHE A 113 1.24 -6.85 -0.75
N TRP A 114 -0.06 -7.04 -0.57
CA TRP A 114 -0.86 -7.98 -1.34
C TRP A 114 -1.27 -7.44 -2.71
N ASP A 115 -1.60 -6.16 -2.80
CA ASP A 115 -1.99 -5.50 -4.05
C ASP A 115 -0.91 -5.60 -5.12
N VAL A 116 0.33 -5.24 -4.77
CA VAL A 116 1.46 -5.33 -5.70
C VAL A 116 1.73 -6.77 -6.13
N ARG A 117 1.53 -7.75 -5.22
CA ARG A 117 1.73 -9.18 -5.52
C ARG A 117 0.67 -9.73 -6.46
N ARG A 118 -0.62 -9.43 -6.23
CA ARG A 118 -1.72 -9.91 -7.09
C ARG A 118 -1.70 -9.25 -8.47
N TRP A 119 -1.23 -8.01 -8.58
CA TRP A 119 -0.99 -7.36 -9.87
C TRP A 119 0.25 -7.88 -10.60
N LYS A 120 1.09 -8.70 -9.95
CA LYS A 120 2.39 -9.15 -10.45
C LYS A 120 3.30 -7.98 -10.87
N GLU A 121 3.28 -6.89 -10.11
CA GLU A 121 4.10 -5.68 -10.35
C GLU A 121 5.18 -5.47 -9.26
N ALA A 122 5.54 -6.52 -8.51
CA ALA A 122 6.50 -6.39 -7.41
C ALA A 122 7.91 -5.98 -7.89
N ASN A 123 8.33 -6.42 -9.08
CA ASN A 123 9.56 -5.97 -9.71
C ASN A 123 9.63 -4.43 -9.87
N LYS A 124 8.48 -3.79 -10.09
CA LYS A 124 8.35 -2.35 -10.35
C LYS A 124 8.32 -1.57 -9.04
N PHE A 125 7.64 -2.09 -8.03
CA PHE A 125 7.34 -1.35 -6.80
C PHE A 125 8.18 -1.72 -5.58
N PHE A 126 8.82 -2.89 -5.53
CA PHE A 126 9.55 -3.36 -4.33
C PHE A 126 11.07 -3.29 -4.45
N LYS A 127 11.62 -3.00 -5.64
CA LYS A 127 13.06 -2.86 -5.84
C LYS A 127 13.63 -1.53 -5.34
N ASN A 128 12.79 -0.53 -5.11
CA ASN A 128 13.23 0.82 -4.76
C ASN A 128 12.35 1.41 -3.69
N ILE A 129 12.95 2.13 -2.74
CA ILE A 129 12.25 3.08 -1.89
C ILE A 129 12.95 4.43 -1.93
N GLN A 130 12.20 5.48 -1.62
CA GLN A 130 12.75 6.82 -1.47
C GLN A 130 12.90 7.12 0.02
N GLU A 131 14.04 7.64 0.42
CA GLU A 131 14.30 8.18 1.76
C GLU A 131 14.58 9.68 1.69
N MET A 132 14.28 10.39 2.77
CA MET A 132 14.66 11.78 2.95
C MET A 132 15.87 11.86 3.87
N LYS A 133 17.00 12.32 3.33
CA LYS A 133 18.17 12.69 4.12
C LYS A 133 18.11 14.16 4.48
N ILE A 134 18.19 14.42 5.77
CA ILE A 134 18.16 15.76 6.34
C ILE A 134 19.54 16.05 6.93
N THR A 135 20.26 16.98 6.33
CA THR A 135 21.60 17.38 6.77
C THR A 135 21.53 18.78 7.37
N ARG A 136 22.02 18.95 8.59
CA ARG A 136 22.19 20.27 9.20
C ARG A 136 23.51 20.86 8.73
N ASN A 137 23.45 22.04 8.10
CA ASN A 137 24.62 22.77 7.62
C ASN A 137 25.26 23.58 8.77
N ASP A 138 26.50 24.02 8.57
CA ASP A 138 27.26 24.77 9.58
C ASP A 138 26.65 26.12 9.94
N ASP A 139 25.91 26.74 9.00
CA ASP A 139 25.15 27.98 9.21
C ASP A 139 23.84 27.78 10.00
N GLY A 140 23.54 26.54 10.40
CA GLY A 140 22.33 26.17 11.13
C GLY A 140 21.10 25.90 10.25
N SER A 141 21.20 26.05 8.93
CA SER A 141 20.15 25.66 7.98
C SER A 141 20.07 24.15 7.79
N PHE A 142 18.99 23.67 7.17
CA PHE A 142 18.78 22.25 6.87
C PHE A 142 18.65 22.02 5.37
N THR A 143 19.39 21.05 4.86
CA THR A 143 19.31 20.53 3.48
C THR A 143 18.46 19.26 3.47
N TYR A 144 17.55 19.17 2.51
CA TYR A 144 16.63 18.05 2.34
C TYR A 144 16.90 17.37 0.98
N THR A 145 17.39 16.14 1.01
CA THR A 145 17.74 15.39 -0.20
C THR A 145 16.97 14.08 -0.23
N ARG A 146 16.29 13.81 -1.34
CA ARG A 146 15.69 12.50 -1.58
C ARG A 146 16.73 11.57 -2.17
N GLU A 147 16.90 10.41 -1.55
CA GLU A 147 17.77 9.36 -2.04
C GLU A 147 16.98 8.07 -2.31
N THR A 148 17.42 7.31 -3.31
CA THR A 148 16.82 6.02 -3.64
C THR A 148 17.61 4.90 -2.97
N VAL A 149 16.97 4.14 -2.09
CA VAL A 149 17.53 2.91 -1.54
C VAL A 149 17.08 1.74 -2.38
N GLN A 150 18.06 1.03 -2.93
CA GLN A 150 17.85 -0.18 -3.71
C GLN A 150 17.51 -1.36 -2.79
N ARG A 151 16.55 -2.18 -3.22
CA ARG A 151 16.08 -3.40 -2.58
C ARG A 151 16.09 -4.53 -3.60
N GLN A 152 16.11 -5.76 -3.11
CA GLN A 152 16.07 -6.94 -3.94
C GLN A 152 14.66 -7.49 -4.02
N TRP A 153 14.29 -7.95 -5.22
CA TRP A 153 13.07 -8.69 -5.46
C TRP A 153 13.37 -9.85 -6.40
N ASP A 154 12.87 -11.03 -6.04
CA ASP A 154 12.89 -12.25 -6.83
C ASP A 154 11.45 -12.73 -6.99
N ASP A 155 11.05 -13.19 -8.18
CA ASP A 155 9.68 -13.61 -8.46
C ASP A 155 9.23 -14.82 -7.65
N LYS A 156 10.15 -15.64 -7.12
CA LYS A 156 9.79 -16.66 -6.11
C LYS A 156 9.12 -16.05 -4.88
N MET A 157 9.45 -14.78 -4.58
CA MET A 157 8.89 -14.04 -3.46
C MET A 157 7.44 -13.64 -3.69
N TYR A 158 6.79 -13.96 -4.81
CA TYR A 158 5.32 -13.86 -4.91
C TYR A 158 4.61 -14.82 -3.95
N LEU A 159 5.20 -15.98 -3.67
CA LEU A 159 4.71 -16.97 -2.72
C LEU A 159 5.69 -17.10 -1.55
N PHE A 160 5.19 -17.43 -0.36
CA PHE A 160 6.06 -17.73 0.78
C PHE A 160 6.61 -19.15 0.67
N PRO A 161 7.84 -19.43 1.15
CA PRO A 161 8.30 -20.81 1.25
C PRO A 161 7.43 -21.57 2.25
N ILE A 162 7.13 -22.83 1.93
CA ILE A 162 6.58 -23.77 2.90
C ILE A 162 7.69 -24.07 3.91
N PRO A 163 7.46 -23.92 5.23
CA PRO A 163 8.48 -24.20 6.24
C PRO A 163 9.07 -25.60 6.11
N ASN A 164 10.40 -25.72 6.20
CA ASN A 164 11.09 -26.99 5.98
C ASN A 164 10.70 -28.07 7.00
N ASP A 165 10.39 -27.68 8.24
CA ASP A 165 9.93 -28.63 9.25
C ASP A 165 8.55 -29.23 8.92
N VAL A 166 7.67 -28.45 8.26
CA VAL A 166 6.39 -28.93 7.75
C VAL A 166 6.62 -29.92 6.61
N MET A 167 7.50 -29.59 5.66
CA MET A 167 7.85 -30.50 4.55
C MET A 167 8.37 -31.86 5.06
N LEU A 168 9.31 -31.85 6.01
CA LEU A 168 9.87 -33.05 6.61
C LEU A 168 8.84 -33.87 7.40
N LYS A 169 7.91 -33.21 8.10
CA LYS A 169 6.82 -33.90 8.81
C LYS A 169 5.91 -34.64 7.83
N HIS A 170 5.53 -34.01 6.73
CA HIS A 170 4.67 -34.65 5.73
C HIS A 170 5.37 -35.84 5.06
N GLU A 171 6.65 -35.71 4.73
CA GLU A 171 7.45 -36.79 4.15
C GLU A 171 7.50 -38.01 5.10
N LYS A 172 7.66 -37.78 6.41
CA LYS A 172 7.62 -38.84 7.44
C LYS A 172 6.30 -39.63 7.43
N TYR A 173 5.18 -38.99 7.11
CA TYR A 173 3.86 -39.64 7.02
C TYR A 173 3.52 -40.12 5.60
N GLY A 174 4.51 -40.20 4.71
CA GLY A 174 4.34 -40.71 3.34
C GLY A 174 3.69 -39.71 2.37
N GLN A 175 3.57 -38.43 2.76
CA GLN A 175 3.07 -37.37 1.89
C GLN A 175 4.24 -36.55 1.33
N LYS A 176 4.48 -36.63 0.02
CA LYS A 176 5.50 -35.82 -0.63
C LYS A 176 4.88 -34.51 -1.13
N TRP A 177 5.13 -33.42 -0.44
CA TRP A 177 4.74 -32.08 -0.89
C TRP A 177 5.81 -31.51 -1.82
N GLU A 178 5.37 -30.71 -2.78
CA GLU A 178 6.25 -29.89 -3.60
C GLU A 178 6.38 -28.50 -2.99
N GLN A 179 7.57 -27.92 -3.03
CA GLN A 179 7.82 -26.56 -2.56
C GLN A 179 7.23 -25.54 -3.54
N ASN A 180 6.92 -24.34 -3.05
CA ASN A 180 6.55 -23.23 -3.90
C ASN A 180 7.69 -22.87 -4.87
N PRO A 181 7.40 -22.48 -6.12
CA PRO A 181 8.42 -22.28 -7.16
C PRO A 181 9.57 -21.37 -6.73
N GLY A 182 10.80 -21.85 -6.90
CA GLY A 182 12.05 -21.10 -6.69
C GLY A 182 12.58 -21.09 -5.25
N TRP A 183 11.87 -21.68 -4.29
CA TRP A 183 12.30 -21.84 -2.90
C TRP A 183 13.02 -23.16 -2.63
#